data_AF-A0A8H9MHE9-F1
#
_entry.id   AF-A0A8H9MHE9-F1
#
_cell.length_a   1.000
_cell.length_b   1.000
_cell.length_c   1.000
_cell.angle_alpha   90.00
_cell.angle_beta   90.00
_cell.angle_gamma   90.00
#
_symmetry.space_group_name_H-M   'P 1'
#
loop_
_entity.id
_entity.type
_entity.pdbx_description
1 polymer ?
#
loop_
_entity_poly.entity_id
_entity_poly.type
_entity_poly.pdbx_seq_one_letter_code
_entity_poly.pdbx_strand_id
1 'polypeptide(L)' 'MVTVQQQPSPQPRPVPGPPPGPAPQADPRARIDEAVAGLDNLDRVPLSEHVERFDAVHSELTAALSSIDRV' A
#
# COMPACT_ATOMS: atom_id res chain seq x y z
N MET A 1 55.21 22.49 -34.00
CA MET A 1 54.12 22.63 -33.02
C MET A 1 52.91 21.88 -33.54
N VAL A 2 52.55 20.74 -32.94
CA VAL A 2 51.28 20.04 -33.20
C VAL A 2 50.73 19.63 -31.83
N THR A 3 49.57 20.18 -31.48
CA THR A 3 48.92 19.98 -30.17
C THR A 3 48.14 18.67 -30.19
N VAL A 4 48.47 17.73 -29.30
CA VAL A 4 47.63 16.55 -29.02
C VAL A 4 46.39 17.02 -28.26
N GLN A 5 45.22 16.93 -28.90
CA GLN A 5 43.92 17.12 -28.26
C GLN A 5 43.60 15.85 -27.45
N GLN A 6 43.68 15.94 -26.13
CA GLN A 6 43.28 14.86 -25.23
C GLN A 6 41.76 14.66 -25.30
N GLN A 7 41.35 13.44 -25.68
CA GLN A 7 39.94 13.04 -25.80
C GLN A 7 39.40 12.70 -24.39
N PRO A 8 38.31 13.34 -23.91
CA PRO A 8 37.79 13.07 -22.57
C PRO A 8 37.13 11.68 -22.50
N SER A 9 37.49 10.91 -21.47
CA SER A 9 36.99 9.56 -21.21
C SER A 9 35.45 9.55 -21.04
N PRO A 10 34.74 8.54 -21.57
CA PRO A 10 33.29 8.42 -21.41
C PRO A 10 32.93 8.09 -19.96
N GLN A 11 32.16 8.97 -19.30
CA GLN A 11 31.63 8.73 -17.96
C GLN A 11 30.47 7.70 -18.02
N PRO A 12 30.42 6.70 -17.13
CA PRO A 12 29.35 5.72 -17.10
C PRO A 12 28.03 6.37 -16.66
N ARG A 13 26.95 6.15 -17.43
CA ARG A 13 25.61 6.67 -17.11
C ARG A 13 25.00 5.85 -15.96
N PRO A 14 24.28 6.48 -15.01
CA PRO A 14 23.51 5.76 -14.01
C PRO A 14 22.42 4.91 -14.68
N VAL A 15 22.37 3.63 -14.34
CA VAL A 15 21.25 2.76 -14.74
C VAL A 15 20.07 2.99 -13.81
N PRO A 16 18.82 3.13 -14.33
CA PRO A 16 17.63 3.11 -13.49
C PRO A 16 17.57 1.82 -12.68
N GLY A 17 17.36 1.95 -11.36
CA GLY A 17 17.22 0.81 -10.46
C GLY A 17 15.97 -0.03 -10.79
N PRO A 18 15.93 -1.29 -10.34
CA PRO A 18 14.77 -2.15 -10.53
C PRO A 18 13.52 -1.54 -9.88
N PRO A 19 12.32 -1.78 -10.45
CA PRO A 19 11.07 -1.28 -9.89
C PRO A 19 10.85 -1.83 -8.47
N PRO A 20 10.21 -1.07 -7.56
CA PRO A 20 9.86 -1.57 -6.25
C PRO A 20 8.96 -2.80 -6.37
N GLY A 21 9.28 -3.84 -5.61
CA GLY A 21 8.46 -5.06 -5.54
C GLY A 21 7.07 -4.81 -4.94
N PRO A 22 6.14 -5.77 -5.07
CA PRO A 22 4.83 -5.66 -4.46
C PRO A 22 4.94 -5.43 -2.95
N ALA A 23 4.18 -4.46 -2.43
CA ALA A 23 4.14 -4.17 -1.02
C ALA A 23 3.64 -5.40 -0.23
N PRO A 24 4.14 -5.64 1.00
CA PRO A 24 3.61 -6.68 1.86
C PRO A 24 2.11 -6.48 2.05
N GLN A 25 1.32 -7.52 1.79
CA GLN A 25 -0.11 -7.49 2.05
C GLN A 25 -0.32 -7.42 3.57
N ALA A 26 -1.01 -6.38 4.04
CA ALA A 26 -1.20 -6.14 5.47
C ALA A 26 -1.90 -7.32 6.15
N ASP A 27 -1.43 -7.64 7.36
CA ASP A 27 -1.96 -8.70 8.21
C ASP A 27 -3.50 -8.58 8.30
N PRO A 28 -4.26 -9.65 8.03
CA PRO A 28 -5.73 -9.61 8.08
C PRO A 28 -6.24 -9.11 9.44
N ARG A 29 -5.54 -9.44 10.52
CA ARG A 29 -5.90 -8.99 11.87
C ARG A 29 -5.73 -7.48 12.04
N ALA A 30 -4.62 -6.92 11.55
CA ALA A 30 -4.37 -5.49 11.61
C ALA A 30 -5.41 -4.70 10.80
N ARG A 31 -5.83 -5.22 9.63
CA ARG A 31 -6.89 -4.58 8.84
C ARG A 31 -8.25 -4.58 9.54
N ILE A 32 -8.59 -5.65 10.25
CA ILE A 32 -9.81 -5.71 11.07
C ILE A 32 -9.73 -4.71 12.22
N ASP A 33 -8.59 -4.63 12.91
CA ASP A 33 -8.41 -3.70 14.04
C ASP A 33 -8.57 -2.25 13.58
N GLU A 34 -8.01 -1.87 12.42
CA GLU A 34 -8.19 -0.55 11.81
C GLU A 34 -9.65 -0.27 11.44
N ALA A 35 -10.34 -1.24 10.83
CA ALA A 35 -11.74 -1.09 10.46
C ALA A 35 -12.63 -0.90 11.71
N VAL A 36 -12.37 -1.65 12.78
CA VAL A 36 -13.08 -1.52 14.06
C VAL A 36 -12.78 -0.19 14.74
N ALA A 37 -11.53 0.29 14.69
CA ALA A 37 -11.18 1.62 15.17
C ALA A 37 -11.93 2.73 14.40
N GLY A 38 -12.24 2.50 13.12
CA GLY A 38 -13.08 3.38 12.30
C GLY A 38 -14.53 3.52 12.78
N LEU A 39 -15.00 2.66 13.69
CA LEU A 39 -16.31 2.76 14.34
C LEU A 39 -16.31 3.70 15.56
N ASP A 40 -15.13 4.12 16.03
CA ASP A 40 -15.04 5.06 17.15
C ASP A 40 -15.68 6.40 16.75
N ASN A 41 -16.36 7.07 17.69
CA ASN A 41 -17.06 8.34 17.44
C ASN A 41 -18.17 8.30 16.37
N LEU A 42 -18.84 7.16 16.15
CA LEU A 42 -19.99 7.08 15.24
C LEU A 42 -21.07 8.13 15.56
N ASP A 43 -21.26 8.52 16.82
CA ASP A 43 -22.22 9.57 17.22
C ASP A 43 -21.89 10.96 16.65
N ARG A 44 -20.64 11.18 16.21
CA ARG A 44 -20.15 12.45 15.66
C ARG A 44 -20.35 12.56 14.16
N VAL A 45 -20.83 11.49 13.51
CA VAL A 45 -21.12 11.46 12.08
C VAL A 45 -22.62 11.26 11.83
N PRO A 46 -23.16 11.73 10.68
CA PRO A 46 -24.55 11.49 10.31
C PRO A 46 -24.91 10.00 10.30
N LEU A 47 -26.13 9.66 10.70
CA LEU A 47 -26.62 8.27 10.71
C LEU A 47 -26.52 7.59 9.34
N SER A 48 -26.65 8.34 8.25
CA SER A 48 -26.48 7.82 6.88
C SER A 48 -25.08 7.24 6.63
N GLU A 49 -24.07 7.71 7.36
CA GLU A 49 -22.67 7.27 7.24
C GLU A 49 -22.34 6.07 8.14
N HIS A 50 -23.24 5.71 9.06
CA HIS A 50 -23.00 4.59 9.97
C HIS A 50 -22.98 3.28 9.21
N VAL A 51 -23.90 3.12 8.25
CA VAL A 51 -24.02 1.90 7.45
C VAL A 51 -22.73 1.63 6.68
N GLU A 52 -22.15 2.64 6.04
CA GLU A 52 -20.89 2.51 5.30
C GLU A 52 -19.73 2.07 6.21
N ARG A 53 -19.63 2.65 7.41
CA ARG A 53 -18.59 2.25 8.39
C ARG A 53 -18.76 0.81 8.88
N PHE A 54 -19.99 0.38 9.16
CA PHE A 54 -20.25 -1.02 9.53
C PHE A 54 -20.02 -1.98 8.38
N ASP A 55 -20.38 -1.60 7.15
CA ASP A 55 -20.13 -2.41 5.94
C ASP A 55 -18.63 -2.65 5.72
N ALA A 56 -17.79 -1.63 5.92
CA ALA A 56 -16.34 -1.75 5.83
C ALA A 56 -15.79 -2.84 6.77
N VAL A 57 -16.28 -2.90 8.02
CA VAL A 57 -15.86 -3.95 8.98
C VAL A 57 -16.31 -5.33 8.52
N HIS A 58 -17.54 -5.48 8.04
CA HIS A 58 -18.04 -6.76 7.54
C HIS A 58 -17.29 -7.22 6.29
N SER A 59 -16.92 -6.30 5.41
CA SER A 59 -16.12 -6.56 4.22
C SER A 59 -14.73 -7.08 4.58
N GLU A 60 -14.03 -6.42 5.52
CA GLU A 60 -12.71 -6.88 5.97
C GLU A 60 -12.77 -8.25 6.67
N LEU A 61 -13.80 -8.49 7.50
CA LEU A 61 -14.00 -9.80 8.12
C LEU A 61 -14.24 -10.89 7.06
N THR A 62 -15.08 -10.61 6.07
CA THR A 62 -15.35 -11.53 4.96
C THR A 62 -14.08 -11.82 4.17
N ALA A 63 -13.31 -10.77 3.82
CA ALA A 63 -12.05 -10.92 3.10
C ALA A 63 -11.02 -11.74 3.88
N ALA A 64 -10.91 -11.53 5.20
CA ALA A 64 -10.03 -12.29 6.07
C ALA A 64 -10.41 -13.78 6.12
N LEU A 65 -11.71 -14.08 6.29
CA LEU A 65 -12.20 -15.46 6.34
C LEU A 65 -12.09 -16.16 4.98
N SER A 66 -12.45 -15.48 3.88
CA SER A 66 -12.29 -16.01 2.52
C SER A 66 -10.83 -16.25 2.14
N SER A 67 -9.89 -15.48 2.72
CA SER A 67 -8.47 -15.73 2.52
C SER A 67 -7.98 -17.01 3.20
N ILE A 68 -8.63 -17.44 4.28
CA ILE A 68 -8.31 -18.69 5.00
C ILE A 68 -8.98 -19.89 4.34
N ASP A 69 -10.19 -19.69 3.79
CA ASP A 69 -11.01 -20.73 3.15
C ASP A 69 -10.44 -21.29 1.83
N ARG A 70 -9.45 -20.61 1.20
CA ARG A 70 -8.76 -21.15 0.02
C ARG A 70 -7.89 -22.36 0.39
N VAL A 71 -8.48 -23.56 0.32
CA VAL A 71 -7.83 -24.87 0.35
C VAL A 71 -7.33 -25.33 -1.02
#